data_AF-A0A7K4CGB3-F1
#
_entry.id   AF-A0A7K4CGB3-F1
#
_cell.length_a   1.000
_cell.length_b   1.000
_cell.length_c   1.000
_cell.angle_alpha   90.00
_cell.angle_beta   90.00
_cell.angle_gamma   90.00
#
_symmetry.space_group_name_H-M   'P 1'
#
loop_
_entity.id
_entity.type
_entity.pdbx_description
1 polymer ?
#
loop_
_entity_poly.entity_id
_entity_poly.type
_entity_poly.pdbx_seq_one_letter_code
_entity_poly.pdbx_strand_id
1 'polypeptide(L)'
;MGLDWSPWVPFDAPREYFYIPKAPGVYRIRATGNEALLTIGETGQSLHKKISELRQSLRRADLMPWSDPHDVAPCLWAYWVEWVTQRNAEGQPEPGDDDETPGPVMLECSAAPLDAAAPGRKGMEAYLLYQYRQEAGESPLCSFGRFHPRYRKSSRRCENRRGGKLEDHQQDNPAGFPGIGPLEATGHPGDPGWMGLEWPEWQSLTADAARNVPPGAGLYLLADAATREIVYIGHAAAVAARLMEHQKKAWDDRELVFSYQITGPVAIPHTLRELETDLIGSFYEQNKKAPEYQYRSSR
;
A
#
# COMPACT_ATOMS: atom_id res chain seq x y z
N MET A 1 -11.09 -16.28 -2.00
CA MET A 1 -10.02 -17.24 -1.61
C MET A 1 -9.72 -16.94 -0.16
N GLY A 2 -10.06 -17.83 0.76
CA GLY A 2 -9.80 -17.62 2.18
C GLY A 2 -8.32 -17.86 2.47
N LEU A 3 -7.61 -16.86 2.93
CA LEU A 3 -6.26 -17.03 3.48
C LEU A 3 -6.38 -17.55 4.91
N ASP A 4 -5.49 -18.47 5.29
CA ASP A 4 -5.38 -18.97 6.66
C ASP A 4 -4.59 -17.97 7.52
N TRP A 5 -5.30 -16.95 8.00
CA TRP A 5 -4.73 -15.92 8.84
C TRP A 5 -4.46 -16.47 10.24
N SER A 6 -3.25 -16.22 10.76
CA SER A 6 -2.97 -16.41 12.17
C SER A 6 -3.94 -15.58 13.02
N PRO A 7 -4.16 -15.96 14.30
CA PRO A 7 -4.70 -15.03 15.29
C PRO A 7 -3.93 -13.70 15.28
N TRP A 8 -4.57 -12.65 15.76
CA TRP A 8 -3.87 -11.41 16.04
C TRP A 8 -2.88 -11.63 17.18
N VAL A 9 -1.62 -11.28 16.93
CA VAL A 9 -0.49 -11.45 17.85
C VAL A 9 0.08 -10.08 18.19
N PRO A 10 0.02 -9.66 19.47
CA PRO A 10 0.63 -8.43 19.94
C PRO A 10 2.15 -8.35 19.68
N PHE A 11 2.68 -7.15 19.50
CA PHE A 11 4.11 -6.93 19.23
C PHE A 11 4.99 -7.10 20.47
N ASP A 12 4.43 -7.13 21.67
CA ASP A 12 5.11 -7.48 22.92
C ASP A 12 4.98 -8.97 23.27
N ALA A 13 4.04 -9.70 22.68
CA ALA A 13 3.81 -11.13 22.91
C ALA A 13 5.12 -11.95 22.81
N PRO A 14 5.59 -12.55 23.91
CA PRO A 14 6.77 -13.40 23.89
C PRO A 14 6.41 -14.82 23.42
N ARG A 15 5.26 -15.35 23.86
CA ARG A 15 4.86 -16.74 23.59
C ARG A 15 4.03 -16.84 22.33
N GLU A 16 2.98 -16.05 22.15
CA GLU A 16 2.05 -16.15 21.01
C GLU A 16 2.73 -15.93 19.65
N TYR A 17 3.96 -15.42 19.63
CA TYR A 17 4.71 -15.22 18.40
C TYR A 17 4.98 -16.50 17.59
N PHE A 18 4.89 -17.69 18.21
CA PHE A 18 5.00 -18.96 17.47
C PHE A 18 3.85 -19.17 16.45
N TYR A 19 2.73 -18.47 16.59
CA TYR A 19 1.63 -18.53 15.61
C TYR A 19 1.98 -17.85 14.28
N ILE A 20 2.99 -16.98 14.26
CA ILE A 20 3.41 -16.31 13.02
C ILE A 20 4.17 -17.32 12.13
N PRO A 21 3.71 -17.56 10.88
CA PRO A 21 4.29 -18.58 10.02
C PRO A 21 5.78 -18.36 9.71
N LYS A 22 6.53 -19.46 9.63
CA LYS A 22 7.94 -19.47 9.17
C LYS A 22 8.06 -19.63 7.65
N ALA A 23 7.14 -19.02 6.90
CA ALA A 23 7.06 -19.08 5.44
C ALA A 23 6.86 -17.68 4.84
N PRO A 24 7.10 -17.48 3.54
CA PRO A 24 6.66 -16.29 2.80
C PRO A 24 5.16 -16.09 2.87
N GLY A 25 4.71 -14.85 2.69
CA GLY A 25 3.30 -14.56 2.50
C GLY A 25 2.91 -13.11 2.74
N VAL A 26 1.73 -12.91 3.30
CA VAL A 26 1.15 -11.59 3.56
C VAL A 26 0.89 -11.38 5.05
N TYR A 27 0.92 -10.13 5.47
CA TYR A 27 0.66 -9.73 6.86
C TYR A 27 -0.19 -8.46 6.89
N ARG A 28 -0.89 -8.28 8.00
CA ARG A 28 -1.64 -7.06 8.32
C ARG A 28 -1.30 -6.61 9.74
N ILE A 29 -1.28 -5.31 9.96
CA ILE A 29 -0.93 -4.69 11.25
C ILE A 29 -2.00 -3.67 11.60
N ARG A 30 -2.38 -3.63 12.88
CA ARG A 30 -3.28 -2.64 13.46
C ARG A 30 -2.86 -2.29 14.89
N ALA A 31 -3.50 -1.27 15.47
CA ALA A 31 -3.40 -1.07 16.91
C ALA A 31 -4.16 -2.18 17.63
N THR A 32 -3.65 -2.68 18.76
CA THR A 32 -4.39 -3.66 19.56
C THR A 32 -5.77 -3.11 19.93
N GLY A 33 -6.80 -3.93 19.79
CA GLY A 33 -8.19 -3.55 20.09
C GLY A 33 -8.83 -2.59 19.09
N ASN A 34 -8.14 -2.17 18.02
CA ASN A 34 -8.71 -1.40 16.92
C ASN A 34 -9.02 -2.32 15.73
N GLU A 35 -10.07 -2.04 14.98
CA GLU A 35 -10.39 -2.76 13.75
C GLU A 35 -9.66 -2.18 12.53
N ALA A 36 -9.40 -0.87 12.52
CA ALA A 36 -8.76 -0.17 11.43
C ALA A 36 -7.30 -0.63 11.24
N LEU A 37 -6.95 -0.98 10.00
CA LEU A 37 -5.61 -1.42 9.66
C LEU A 37 -4.67 -0.23 9.51
N LEU A 38 -3.44 -0.40 10.01
CA LEU A 38 -2.34 0.49 9.70
C LEU A 38 -1.71 0.13 8.36
N THR A 39 -1.53 -1.16 8.10
CA THR A 39 -0.93 -1.62 6.84
C THR A 39 -1.29 -3.07 6.54
N ILE A 40 -1.31 -3.38 5.26
CA ILE A 40 -1.24 -4.74 4.70
C ILE A 40 0.06 -4.78 3.88
N GLY A 41 0.82 -5.86 4.00
CA GLY A 41 2.10 -6.01 3.30
C GLY A 41 2.40 -7.44 2.88
N GLU A 42 3.33 -7.61 1.95
CA GLU A 42 3.88 -8.92 1.57
C GLU A 42 5.35 -9.09 1.94
N THR A 43 5.80 -10.35 1.99
CA THR A 43 7.21 -10.67 2.03
C THR A 43 7.51 -12.00 1.36
N GLY A 44 8.61 -12.01 0.59
CA GLY A 44 9.24 -13.24 0.09
C GLY A 44 10.19 -13.91 1.08
N GLN A 45 10.44 -13.28 2.23
CA GLN A 45 11.17 -13.87 3.34
C GLN A 45 10.18 -14.56 4.29
N SER A 46 10.68 -15.21 5.34
CA SER A 46 9.79 -15.68 6.41
C SER A 46 9.00 -14.51 7.04
N LEU A 47 7.68 -14.66 7.14
CA LEU A 47 6.79 -13.74 7.87
C LEU A 47 7.26 -13.54 9.31
N HIS A 48 7.59 -14.64 10.01
CA HIS A 48 8.17 -14.60 11.35
C HIS A 48 9.46 -13.78 11.41
N LYS A 49 10.36 -13.89 10.41
CA LYS A 49 11.57 -13.05 10.37
C LYS A 49 11.22 -11.57 10.14
N LYS A 50 10.45 -11.28 9.09
CA LYS A 50 10.07 -9.92 8.68
C LYS A 50 9.38 -9.15 9.80
N ILE A 51 8.42 -9.78 10.48
CA ILE A 51 7.67 -9.17 11.57
C ILE A 51 8.56 -9.04 12.81
N SER A 52 9.46 -9.99 13.10
CA SER A 52 10.36 -9.91 14.26
C SER A 52 11.33 -8.74 14.13
N GLU A 53 11.89 -8.54 12.94
CA GLU A 53 12.76 -7.38 12.65
C GLU A 53 11.98 -6.06 12.77
N LEU A 54 10.73 -6.03 12.28
CA LEU A 54 9.86 -4.86 12.44
C LEU A 54 9.56 -4.56 13.91
N ARG A 55 9.21 -5.57 14.71
CA ARG A 55 9.03 -5.46 16.17
C ARG A 55 10.26 -4.87 16.83
N GLN A 56 11.45 -5.39 16.50
CA GLN A 56 12.72 -4.89 17.04
C GLN A 56 12.96 -3.43 16.66
N SER A 57 12.63 -3.03 15.43
CA SER A 57 12.79 -1.64 14.98
C SER A 57 11.88 -0.65 15.72
N LEU A 58 10.74 -1.12 16.24
CA LEU A 58 9.75 -0.32 16.94
C LEU A 58 9.90 -0.37 18.47
N ARG A 59 10.92 -1.04 19.00
CA ARG A 59 11.11 -1.19 20.46
C ARG A 59 11.34 0.13 21.21
N ARG A 60 11.76 1.19 20.50
CA ARG A 60 12.17 2.46 21.09
C ARG A 60 11.16 3.55 20.75
N ALA A 61 10.38 3.97 21.75
CA ALA A 61 9.44 5.09 21.62
C ALA A 61 10.15 6.44 21.55
N ASP A 62 11.38 6.56 22.06
CA ASP A 62 12.13 7.81 22.15
C ASP A 62 12.77 8.24 20.81
N LEU A 63 12.87 7.33 19.85
CA LEU A 63 13.57 7.58 18.59
C LEU A 63 12.90 6.89 17.41
N MET A 64 12.45 7.69 16.44
CA MET A 64 11.87 7.17 15.20
C MET A 64 12.86 6.26 14.45
N PRO A 65 12.46 5.04 14.05
CA PRO A 65 13.33 4.14 13.30
C PRO A 65 13.68 4.70 11.92
N TRP A 66 14.72 4.15 11.28
CA TRP A 66 15.01 4.43 9.88
C TRP A 66 13.99 3.71 8.97
N SER A 67 13.85 4.17 7.72
CA SER A 67 13.03 3.49 6.71
C SER A 67 13.65 2.21 6.14
N ASP A 68 14.93 1.95 6.39
CA ASP A 68 15.57 0.68 6.06
C ASP A 68 15.74 -0.23 7.31
N PRO A 69 15.49 -1.54 7.20
CA PRO A 69 15.03 -2.27 6.02
C PRO A 69 13.49 -2.28 5.85
N HIS A 70 12.75 -1.57 6.71
CA HIS A 70 11.28 -1.57 6.72
C HIS A 70 10.72 -0.16 6.46
N ASP A 71 10.29 0.10 5.24
CA ASP A 71 9.83 1.44 4.83
C ASP A 71 8.62 1.94 5.66
N VAL A 72 7.82 1.00 6.16
CA VAL A 72 6.62 1.26 6.97
C VAL A 72 6.93 1.55 8.45
N ALA A 73 8.11 1.17 8.96
CA ALA A 73 8.42 1.27 10.39
C ALA A 73 8.32 2.72 10.93
N PRO A 74 8.84 3.76 10.25
CA PRO A 74 8.69 5.13 10.76
C PRO A 74 7.22 5.58 10.86
N CYS A 75 6.34 5.07 10.00
CA CYS A 75 4.92 5.44 10.02
C CYS A 75 4.20 4.77 11.19
N LEU A 76 4.42 3.46 11.35
CA LEU A 76 3.89 2.70 12.48
C LEU A 76 4.32 3.31 13.82
N TRP A 77 5.59 3.72 13.91
CA TRP A 77 6.11 4.42 15.08
C TRP A 77 5.39 5.74 15.35
N ALA A 78 5.16 6.57 14.32
CA ALA A 78 4.54 7.88 14.49
C ALA A 78 3.11 7.77 15.04
N TYR A 79 2.29 6.86 14.49
CA TYR A 79 0.94 6.62 15.00
C TYR A 79 0.95 6.01 16.40
N TRP A 80 1.83 5.04 16.65
CA TRP A 80 1.98 4.43 17.97
C TRP A 80 2.32 5.45 19.06
N VAL A 81 3.33 6.30 18.83
CA VAL A 81 3.77 7.31 19.81
C VAL A 81 2.69 8.36 20.05
N GLU A 82 1.95 8.78 19.02
CA GLU A 82 0.83 9.71 19.20
C GLU A 82 -0.30 9.10 20.03
N TRP A 83 -0.67 7.83 19.77
CA TRP A 83 -1.71 7.16 20.56
C TRP A 83 -1.31 7.00 22.02
N VAL A 84 -0.06 6.63 22.30
CA VAL A 84 0.45 6.55 23.69
C VAL A 84 0.40 7.93 24.36
N THR A 85 0.85 8.98 23.65
CA THR A 85 0.82 10.36 24.16
C THR A 85 -0.59 10.82 24.48
N GLN A 86 -1.55 10.59 23.58
CA GLN A 86 -2.96 10.97 23.75
C GLN A 86 -3.58 10.25 24.95
N ARG A 87 -3.36 8.94 25.05
CA ARG A 87 -3.86 8.13 26.17
C ARG A 87 -3.33 8.64 27.52
N ASN A 88 -2.03 8.97 27.59
CA ASN A 88 -1.43 9.49 28.82
C ASN A 88 -1.97 10.88 29.19
N ALA A 89 -2.26 11.73 28.19
CA ALA A 89 -2.84 13.06 28.41
C ALA A 89 -4.28 13.00 28.93
N GLU A 90 -5.04 11.98 28.53
CA GLU A 90 -6.41 11.72 29.00
C GLU A 90 -6.46 11.16 30.44
N GLY A 91 -5.31 10.98 31.10
CA GLY A 91 -5.23 10.47 32.47
C GLY A 91 -5.72 9.03 32.60
N GLN A 92 -5.76 8.28 31.49
CA GLN A 92 -6.10 6.86 31.53
C GLN A 92 -5.01 6.11 32.30
N PRO A 93 -5.36 5.24 33.25
CA PRO A 93 -4.38 4.56 34.09
C PRO A 93 -3.33 3.83 33.24
N GLU A 94 -2.07 3.99 33.66
CA GLU A 94 -1.01 3.07 33.26
C GLU A 94 -1.47 1.67 33.65
N PRO A 95 -1.40 0.69 32.75
CA PRO A 95 -1.75 -0.67 33.10
C PRO A 95 -0.85 -1.16 34.23
N GLY A 96 -1.46 -1.33 35.40
CA GLY A 96 -0.81 -1.86 36.58
C GLY A 96 -0.40 -3.31 36.38
N ASP A 97 0.61 -3.73 37.12
CA ASP A 97 1.10 -5.12 37.26
C ASP A 97 0.06 -6.12 37.82
N ASP A 98 -1.23 -5.77 37.81
CA ASP A 98 -2.35 -6.64 38.18
C ASP A 98 -3.05 -7.08 36.89
N ASP A 99 -3.17 -8.40 36.72
CA ASP A 99 -3.52 -9.22 35.54
C ASP A 99 -4.87 -8.91 34.81
N GLU A 100 -5.42 -7.69 34.90
CA GLU A 100 -6.68 -7.28 34.26
C GLU A 100 -6.65 -5.91 33.55
N THR A 101 -5.50 -5.21 33.49
CA THR A 101 -5.40 -3.93 32.77
C THR A 101 -4.46 -4.04 31.56
N PRO A 102 -4.91 -3.87 30.31
CA PRO A 102 -4.05 -4.06 29.14
C PRO A 102 -2.90 -3.04 29.12
N GLY A 103 -1.67 -3.58 29.04
CA GLY A 103 -0.42 -2.92 28.69
C GLY A 103 -0.57 -1.81 27.63
N PRO A 104 0.34 -0.81 27.55
CA PRO A 104 0.25 0.25 26.54
C PRO A 104 0.05 -0.39 25.17
N VAL A 105 -1.07 -0.08 24.52
CA VAL A 105 -1.61 -0.80 23.36
C VAL A 105 -0.55 -0.92 22.28
N MET A 106 0.06 -2.10 22.27
CA MET A 106 1.08 -2.49 21.31
C MET A 106 0.42 -2.69 19.97
N LEU A 107 1.15 -2.50 18.88
CA LEU A 107 0.67 -2.94 17.57
C LEU A 107 0.45 -4.47 17.62
N GLU A 108 -0.50 -4.98 16.88
CA GLU A 108 -0.67 -6.41 16.69
C GLU A 108 -0.63 -6.75 15.20
N CYS A 109 -0.22 -7.98 14.89
CA CYS A 109 -0.19 -8.49 13.53
C CYS A 109 -0.94 -9.80 13.38
N SER A 110 -1.45 -10.00 12.18
CA SER A 110 -1.95 -11.29 11.73
C SER A 110 -1.28 -11.57 10.38
N ALA A 111 -0.89 -12.83 10.16
CA ALA A 111 -0.09 -13.22 9.01
C ALA A 111 -0.63 -14.52 8.41
N ALA A 112 -0.63 -14.60 7.08
CA ALA A 112 -1.05 -15.78 6.34
C ALA A 112 0.07 -16.23 5.40
N PRO A 113 0.49 -17.50 5.47
CA PRO A 113 1.48 -18.02 4.52
C PRO A 113 0.88 -17.99 3.11
N LEU A 114 1.69 -17.63 2.13
CA LEU A 114 1.30 -17.63 0.73
C LEU A 114 2.49 -18.06 -0.11
N ASP A 115 2.41 -19.31 -0.58
CA ASP A 115 3.38 -19.88 -1.52
C ASP A 115 3.07 -19.40 -2.93
N ALA A 116 3.53 -18.19 -3.22
CA ALA A 116 3.43 -17.59 -4.53
C ALA A 116 4.75 -16.89 -4.87
N ALA A 117 5.05 -16.78 -6.17
CA ALA A 117 6.13 -15.92 -6.65
C ALA A 117 5.87 -14.44 -6.29
N ALA A 118 6.89 -13.60 -6.38
CA ALA A 118 6.78 -12.18 -6.00
C ALA A 118 5.61 -11.44 -6.68
N PRO A 119 5.34 -11.61 -7.99
CA PRO A 119 4.16 -10.99 -8.61
C PRO A 119 2.83 -11.48 -8.03
N GLY A 120 2.74 -12.76 -7.66
CA GLY A 120 1.54 -13.33 -7.05
C GLY A 120 1.27 -12.78 -5.66
N ARG A 121 2.31 -12.63 -4.82
CA ARG A 121 2.17 -12.04 -3.49
C ARG A 121 1.82 -10.56 -3.53
N LYS A 122 2.44 -9.78 -4.41
CA LYS A 122 2.10 -8.36 -4.62
C LYS A 122 0.70 -8.18 -5.18
N GLY A 123 0.26 -9.07 -6.08
CA GLY A 123 -1.13 -9.09 -6.54
C GLY A 123 -2.11 -9.38 -5.41
N MET A 124 -1.79 -10.33 -4.52
CA MET A 124 -2.59 -10.60 -3.32
C MET A 124 -2.60 -9.41 -2.36
N GLU A 125 -1.47 -8.75 -2.12
CA GLU A 125 -1.39 -7.52 -1.32
C GLU A 125 -2.30 -6.42 -1.88
N ALA A 126 -2.25 -6.18 -3.20
CA ALA A 126 -3.13 -5.22 -3.86
C ALA A 126 -4.62 -5.60 -3.74
N TYR A 127 -4.95 -6.88 -3.90
CA TYR A 127 -6.32 -7.39 -3.71
C TYR A 127 -6.81 -7.18 -2.28
N LEU A 128 -6.00 -7.50 -1.26
CA LEU A 128 -6.37 -7.31 0.13
C LEU A 128 -6.52 -5.84 0.51
N LEU A 129 -5.67 -4.96 -0.03
CA LEU A 129 -5.79 -3.51 0.14
C LEU A 129 -7.07 -2.97 -0.51
N TYR A 130 -7.39 -3.43 -1.72
CA TYR A 130 -8.64 -3.13 -2.42
C TYR A 130 -9.85 -3.59 -1.59
N GLN A 131 -9.89 -4.85 -1.14
CA GLN A 131 -11.00 -5.36 -0.31
C GLN A 131 -11.17 -4.55 0.97
N TYR A 132 -10.08 -4.26 1.68
CA TYR A 132 -10.14 -3.42 2.87
C TYR A 132 -10.72 -2.04 2.55
N ARG A 133 -10.29 -1.40 1.45
CA ARG A 133 -10.81 -0.10 1.04
C ARG A 133 -12.31 -0.16 0.69
N GLN A 134 -12.79 -1.24 0.05
CA GLN A 134 -14.21 -1.45 -0.22
C GLN A 134 -15.02 -1.59 1.08
N GLU A 135 -14.49 -2.32 2.07
CA GLU A 135 -15.19 -2.59 3.33
C GLU A 135 -15.16 -1.39 4.29
N ALA A 136 -14.01 -0.75 4.44
CA ALA A 136 -13.79 0.35 5.39
C ALA A 136 -14.11 1.74 4.82
N GLY A 137 -14.18 1.88 3.49
CA GLY A 137 -14.34 3.16 2.81
C GLY A 137 -13.09 4.05 2.81
N GLU A 138 -11.99 3.58 3.39
CA GLU A 138 -10.73 4.33 3.51
C GLU A 138 -9.49 3.43 3.39
N SER A 139 -8.31 4.06 3.20
CA SER A 139 -7.02 3.37 3.16
C SER A 139 -6.43 3.11 4.53
N PRO A 140 -5.63 2.03 4.69
CA PRO A 140 -4.76 1.89 5.86
C PRO A 140 -3.79 3.08 5.98
N LEU A 141 -3.56 3.54 7.21
CA LEU A 141 -2.86 4.79 7.51
C LEU A 141 -1.38 4.83 7.12
N CYS A 142 -0.75 3.66 7.02
CA CYS A 142 0.66 3.49 6.68
C CYS A 142 0.88 2.77 5.34
N SER A 143 -0.11 2.81 4.45
CA SER A 143 -0.01 2.27 3.08
C SER A 143 0.08 3.39 2.04
N PHE A 144 0.37 3.05 0.78
CA PHE A 144 0.41 4.00 -0.36
C PHE A 144 1.45 5.14 -0.26
N GLY A 145 2.33 5.11 0.73
CA GLY A 145 3.24 6.22 1.04
C GLY A 145 2.62 7.28 1.94
N ARG A 146 1.45 7.01 2.53
CA ARG A 146 0.85 7.83 3.59
C ARG A 146 1.76 7.85 4.82
N PHE A 147 1.64 8.93 5.58
CA PHE A 147 2.42 9.15 6.79
C PHE A 147 1.63 10.01 7.78
N HIS A 148 2.03 10.05 9.05
CA HIS A 148 1.34 10.91 10.02
C HIS A 148 1.51 12.41 9.67
N PRO A 149 0.43 13.23 9.66
CA PRO A 149 0.47 14.64 9.22
C PRO A 149 1.38 15.51 10.11
N ARG A 150 1.46 15.21 11.41
CA ARG A 150 2.33 15.90 12.37
C ARG A 150 3.75 15.34 12.49
N TYR A 151 4.21 14.53 11.54
CA TYR A 151 5.56 13.95 11.58
C TYR A 151 6.29 14.01 10.24
N ARG A 152 7.61 14.16 10.31
CA ARG A 152 8.53 13.91 9.19
C ARG A 152 9.04 12.48 9.24
N LYS A 153 9.05 11.80 8.09
CA LYS A 153 9.54 10.42 7.96
C LYS A 153 11.07 10.38 8.01
N SER A 154 11.63 9.42 8.76
CA SER A 154 13.05 9.08 8.68
C SER A 154 13.42 8.55 7.31
N SER A 155 14.55 8.99 6.77
CA SER A 155 15.14 8.50 5.53
C SER A 155 15.71 7.09 5.68
N ARG A 156 16.44 6.62 4.65
CA ARG A 156 17.36 5.48 4.84
C ARG A 156 18.56 5.91 5.67
N ARG A 157 19.24 4.96 6.34
CA ARG A 157 20.49 5.18 7.09
C ARG A 157 21.53 5.94 6.28
N CYS A 158 21.73 5.55 5.02
CA CYS A 158 22.71 6.16 4.12
C CYS A 158 22.42 7.63 3.76
N GLU A 159 21.16 8.06 3.89
CA GLU A 159 20.72 9.44 3.63
C GLU A 159 20.78 10.32 4.90
N ASN A 160 20.97 9.70 6.07
CA ASN A 160 21.24 10.34 7.36
C ASN A 160 20.27 11.47 7.77
N ARG A 161 18.97 11.37 7.43
CA ARG A 161 17.92 12.32 7.82
C ARG A 161 16.91 11.69 8.76
N ARG A 162 17.04 11.99 10.05
CA ARG A 162 16.10 11.52 11.07
C ARG A 162 14.76 12.25 11.00
N GLY A 163 13.69 11.48 11.07
CA GLY A 163 12.33 11.97 11.22
C GLY A 163 11.97 12.25 12.68
N GLY A 164 10.76 12.75 12.90
CA GLY A 164 10.26 13.13 14.22
C GLY A 164 9.00 13.98 14.13
N LYS A 165 8.46 14.36 15.28
CA LYS A 165 7.28 15.21 15.38
C LYS A 165 7.60 16.61 14.81
N LEU A 166 6.64 17.17 14.10
CA LEU A 166 6.67 18.54 13.62
C LEU A 166 6.33 19.49 14.78
N GLU A 167 7.05 20.61 14.83
CA GLU A 167 6.74 21.71 15.76
C GLU A 167 5.41 22.36 15.35
N ASP A 168 4.64 22.88 16.31
CA ASP A 168 3.27 23.37 16.08
C ASP A 168 3.15 24.45 15.01
N HIS A 169 4.21 25.24 14.79
CA HIS A 169 4.26 26.28 13.77
C HIS A 169 4.61 25.77 12.37
N GLN A 170 5.02 24.50 12.23
CA GLN A 170 5.38 23.90 10.96
C GLN A 170 4.15 23.39 10.23
N GLN A 171 4.12 23.61 8.90
CA GLN A 171 3.09 23.06 8.03
C GLN A 171 3.04 21.53 8.14
N ASP A 172 1.83 20.99 8.10
CA ASP A 172 1.58 19.56 8.10
C ASP A 172 2.28 18.86 6.95
N ASN A 173 2.70 17.63 7.19
CA ASN A 173 3.23 16.73 6.19
C ASN A 173 2.12 16.37 5.18
N PRO A 174 2.26 16.71 3.89
CA PRO A 174 1.25 16.40 2.88
C PRO A 174 0.96 14.91 2.69
N ALA A 175 1.90 14.03 3.07
CA ALA A 175 1.67 12.58 3.07
C ALA A 175 0.66 12.12 4.12
N GLY A 176 0.30 12.98 5.08
CA GLY A 176 -0.75 12.73 6.07
C GLY A 176 -2.09 13.38 5.75
N PHE A 177 -2.20 14.06 4.61
CA PHE A 177 -3.49 14.56 4.15
C PHE A 177 -4.45 13.40 3.86
N PRO A 178 -5.77 13.65 3.89
CA PRO A 178 -6.77 12.64 3.60
C PRO A 178 -6.46 11.87 2.29
N GLY A 179 -6.71 10.57 2.32
CA GLY A 179 -6.76 9.77 1.12
C GLY A 179 -8.07 10.01 0.37
N ILE A 180 -8.27 9.26 -0.69
CA ILE A 180 -9.54 9.19 -1.39
C ILE A 180 -10.24 7.87 -1.11
N GLY A 181 -11.58 7.87 -1.21
CA GLY A 181 -12.39 6.67 -1.08
C GLY A 181 -12.05 5.61 -2.14
N PRO A 182 -12.48 4.35 -1.94
CA PRO A 182 -12.36 3.30 -2.93
C PRO A 182 -13.04 3.68 -4.26
N LEU A 183 -12.50 3.20 -5.38
CA LEU A 183 -13.25 3.14 -6.63
C LEU A 183 -14.49 2.23 -6.49
N GLU A 184 -15.55 2.52 -7.23
CA GLU A 184 -16.77 1.72 -7.20
C GLU A 184 -16.52 0.33 -7.80
N ALA A 185 -16.89 -0.75 -7.12
CA ALA A 185 -16.69 -2.12 -7.62
C ALA A 185 -17.71 -2.51 -8.71
N THR A 186 -17.61 -1.88 -9.90
CA THR A 186 -18.52 -2.09 -11.04
C THR A 186 -17.78 -2.47 -12.32
N GLY A 187 -18.46 -3.21 -13.20
CA GLY A 187 -17.93 -3.66 -14.50
C GLY A 187 -16.79 -4.69 -14.41
N HIS A 188 -16.20 -4.99 -15.57
CA HIS A 188 -15.08 -5.91 -15.71
C HIS A 188 -13.84 -5.21 -16.28
N PRO A 189 -12.62 -5.71 -15.99
CA PRO A 189 -11.40 -5.14 -16.53
C PRO A 189 -11.44 -5.03 -18.05
N GLY A 190 -11.31 -3.78 -18.54
CA GLY A 190 -11.34 -3.44 -19.95
C GLY A 190 -12.69 -2.92 -20.44
N ASP A 191 -13.76 -3.01 -19.64
CA ASP A 191 -15.04 -2.38 -19.94
C ASP A 191 -14.91 -0.84 -19.89
N PRO A 192 -15.67 -0.10 -20.73
CA PRO A 192 -15.66 1.37 -20.74
C PRO A 192 -16.02 2.02 -19.40
N GLY A 193 -16.79 1.33 -18.56
CA GLY A 193 -17.25 1.79 -17.24
C GLY A 193 -16.53 1.13 -16.05
N TRP A 194 -15.42 0.42 -16.28
CA TRP A 194 -14.79 -0.38 -15.25
C TRP A 194 -14.36 0.47 -14.05
N MET A 195 -14.78 0.03 -12.86
CA MET A 195 -14.51 0.64 -11.56
C MET A 195 -15.10 2.04 -11.38
N GLY A 196 -16.22 2.32 -12.06
CA GLY A 196 -16.89 3.63 -12.05
C GLY A 196 -16.12 4.72 -12.80
N LEU A 197 -15.13 4.36 -13.60
CA LEU A 197 -14.33 5.27 -14.42
C LEU A 197 -14.81 5.26 -15.88
N GLU A 198 -14.50 6.32 -16.63
CA GLU A 198 -14.87 6.48 -18.03
C GLU A 198 -13.64 6.22 -18.93
N TRP A 199 -13.40 4.95 -19.26
CA TRP A 199 -12.29 4.56 -20.10
C TRP A 199 -12.57 4.87 -21.58
N PRO A 200 -11.78 5.75 -22.23
CA PRO A 200 -11.91 6.00 -23.66
C PRO A 200 -11.60 4.75 -24.49
N GLU A 201 -11.96 4.81 -25.77
CA GLU A 201 -11.58 3.78 -26.73
C GLU A 201 -10.06 3.55 -26.74
N TRP A 202 -9.70 2.28 -26.86
CA TRP A 202 -8.32 1.84 -26.89
C TRP A 202 -7.57 2.38 -28.10
N GLN A 203 -6.41 2.98 -27.87
CA GLN A 203 -5.54 3.53 -28.91
C GLN A 203 -4.24 2.72 -28.99
N SER A 204 -3.65 2.60 -30.18
CA SER A 204 -2.32 2.00 -30.34
C SER A 204 -1.28 2.80 -29.55
N LEU A 205 -0.38 2.11 -28.85
CA LEU A 205 0.71 2.73 -28.08
C LEU A 205 1.80 3.25 -29.03
N THR A 206 1.52 4.38 -29.68
CA THR A 206 2.45 5.10 -30.55
C THR A 206 2.86 6.43 -29.91
N ALA A 207 3.97 7.00 -30.37
CA ALA A 207 4.42 8.30 -29.90
C ALA A 207 3.39 9.42 -30.16
N ASP A 208 2.70 9.36 -31.30
CA ASP A 208 1.71 10.39 -31.66
C ASP A 208 0.43 10.26 -30.84
N ALA A 209 -0.08 9.04 -30.63
CA ALA A 209 -1.24 8.81 -29.77
C ALA A 209 -0.96 9.23 -28.32
N ALA A 210 0.21 8.86 -27.77
CA ALA A 210 0.59 9.23 -26.41
C ALA A 210 0.75 10.75 -26.21
N ARG A 211 1.21 11.50 -27.24
CA ARG A 211 1.28 12.98 -27.20
C ARG A 211 -0.08 13.66 -27.20
N ASN A 212 -1.10 13.02 -27.78
CA ASN A 212 -2.45 13.56 -27.85
C ASN A 212 -3.25 13.35 -26.56
N VAL A 213 -2.71 12.59 -25.59
CA VAL A 213 -3.32 12.44 -24.27
C VAL A 213 -3.29 13.79 -23.54
N PRO A 214 -4.43 14.26 -22.98
CA PRO A 214 -4.48 15.51 -22.24
C PRO A 214 -3.45 15.58 -21.11
N PRO A 215 -2.86 16.75 -20.84
CA PRO A 215 -1.91 16.90 -19.75
C PRO A 215 -2.61 16.69 -18.40
N GLY A 216 -1.99 15.90 -17.52
CA GLY A 216 -2.49 15.71 -16.17
C GLY A 216 -2.03 14.41 -15.53
N ALA A 217 -2.30 14.33 -14.24
CA ALA A 217 -2.19 13.14 -13.44
C ALA A 217 -3.36 12.21 -13.72
N GLY A 218 -3.13 10.90 -13.62
CA GLY A 218 -4.18 9.93 -13.87
C GLY A 218 -3.72 8.49 -13.90
N LEU A 219 -4.62 7.66 -14.40
CA LEU A 219 -4.51 6.21 -14.52
C LEU A 219 -4.42 5.83 -16.00
N TYR A 220 -3.78 4.71 -16.28
CA TYR A 220 -3.73 4.14 -17.61
C TYR A 220 -3.67 2.61 -17.56
N LEU A 221 -4.20 2.00 -18.62
CA LEU A 221 -4.16 0.57 -18.87
C LEU A 221 -3.33 0.32 -20.12
N LEU A 222 -2.51 -0.73 -20.11
CA LEU A 222 -1.91 -1.28 -21.31
C LEU A 222 -2.47 -2.68 -21.53
N ALA A 223 -2.85 -2.98 -22.76
CA ALA A 223 -3.32 -4.28 -23.17
C ALA A 223 -2.59 -4.75 -24.43
N ASP A 224 -2.51 -6.07 -24.60
CA ASP A 224 -2.06 -6.67 -25.85
C ASP A 224 -3.05 -6.32 -26.97
N ALA A 225 -2.55 -5.83 -28.11
CA ALA A 225 -3.39 -5.38 -29.21
C ALA A 225 -4.20 -6.52 -29.84
N ALA A 226 -3.64 -7.74 -29.87
CA ALA A 226 -4.23 -8.90 -30.51
C ALA A 226 -5.30 -9.56 -29.63
N THR A 227 -5.03 -9.71 -28.33
CA THR A 227 -5.92 -10.43 -27.40
C THR A 227 -6.82 -9.51 -26.59
N ARG A 228 -6.50 -8.22 -26.50
CA ARG A 228 -7.09 -7.24 -25.56
C ARG A 228 -6.94 -7.62 -24.09
N GLU A 229 -6.06 -8.57 -23.75
CA GLU A 229 -5.73 -8.86 -22.34
C GLU A 229 -4.97 -7.68 -21.73
N ILE A 230 -5.43 -7.18 -20.58
CA ILE A 230 -4.71 -6.15 -19.83
C ILE A 230 -3.44 -6.74 -19.26
N VAL A 231 -2.30 -6.15 -19.64
CA VAL A 231 -0.97 -6.64 -19.27
C VAL A 231 -0.26 -5.72 -18.26
N TYR A 232 -0.75 -4.48 -18.09
CA TYR A 232 -0.24 -3.51 -17.13
C TYR A 232 -1.30 -2.48 -16.74
N ILE A 233 -1.34 -2.14 -15.46
CA ILE A 233 -2.18 -1.08 -14.86
C ILE A 233 -1.24 -0.08 -14.20
N GLY A 234 -1.41 1.20 -14.47
CA GLY A 234 -0.49 2.22 -14.00
C GLY A 234 -1.15 3.52 -13.58
N HIS A 235 -0.45 4.28 -12.74
CA HIS A 235 -0.67 5.70 -12.53
C HIS A 235 0.54 6.55 -12.94
N ALA A 236 0.32 7.85 -13.15
CA ALA A 236 1.37 8.83 -13.31
C ALA A 236 0.89 10.23 -12.95
N ALA A 237 1.81 11.09 -12.50
CA ALA A 237 1.56 12.53 -12.39
C ALA A 237 1.46 13.22 -13.76
N ALA A 238 1.99 12.58 -14.81
CA ALA A 238 1.88 13.00 -16.20
C ALA A 238 1.67 11.76 -17.09
N VAL A 239 0.42 11.42 -17.40
CA VAL A 239 0.07 10.17 -18.11
C VAL A 239 0.69 10.12 -19.50
N ALA A 240 0.60 11.21 -20.28
CA ALA A 240 1.21 11.30 -21.62
C ALA A 240 2.70 10.97 -21.61
N ALA A 241 3.47 11.56 -20.67
CA ALA A 241 4.89 11.31 -20.54
C ALA A 241 5.20 9.85 -20.17
N ARG A 242 4.40 9.25 -19.28
CA ARG A 242 4.59 7.86 -18.88
C ARG A 242 4.26 6.86 -19.99
N LEU A 243 3.24 7.13 -20.80
CA LEU A 243 2.93 6.33 -21.99
C LEU A 243 4.04 6.41 -23.03
N MET A 244 4.62 7.58 -23.24
CA MET A 244 5.81 7.75 -24.10
C MET A 244 7.02 6.95 -23.61
N GLU A 245 7.21 6.80 -22.30
CA GLU A 245 8.26 5.94 -21.76
C GLU A 245 7.97 4.46 -22.01
N HIS A 246 6.73 4.03 -21.83
CA HIS A 246 6.32 2.65 -22.10
C HIS A 246 6.41 2.28 -23.57
N GLN A 247 6.10 3.21 -24.48
CA GLN A 247 6.24 3.02 -25.93
C GLN A 247 7.68 2.66 -26.33
N LYS A 248 8.68 3.14 -25.58
CA LYS A 248 10.11 2.88 -25.86
C LYS A 248 10.62 1.56 -25.28
N LYS A 249 9.83 0.88 -24.44
CA LYS A 249 10.23 -0.39 -23.81
C LYS A 249 9.95 -1.56 -24.74
N ALA A 250 10.76 -2.60 -24.61
CA ALA A 250 10.45 -3.90 -25.20
C ALA A 250 9.36 -4.60 -24.36
N TRP A 251 8.34 -5.13 -25.03
CA TRP A 251 7.20 -5.83 -24.44
C TRP A 251 7.08 -7.25 -25.00
N ASP A 252 8.20 -7.99 -25.01
CA ASP A 252 8.30 -9.32 -25.62
C ASP A 252 7.72 -9.37 -27.05
N ASP A 253 8.07 -8.35 -27.85
CA ASP A 253 7.63 -8.14 -29.24
C ASP A 253 6.10 -7.97 -29.43
N ARG A 254 5.35 -7.66 -28.36
CA ARG A 254 3.91 -7.38 -28.44
C ARG A 254 3.63 -5.96 -28.88
N GLU A 255 2.64 -5.83 -29.77
CA GLU A 255 1.99 -4.55 -30.01
C GLU A 255 1.03 -4.25 -28.86
N LEU A 256 1.16 -3.06 -28.28
CA LEU A 256 0.30 -2.64 -27.17
C LEU A 256 -0.70 -1.58 -27.61
N VAL A 257 -1.85 -1.63 -26.97
CA VAL A 257 -2.87 -0.58 -26.98
C VAL A 257 -3.04 -0.05 -25.56
N PHE A 258 -3.53 1.17 -25.43
CA PHE A 258 -3.76 1.81 -24.14
C PHE A 258 -5.12 2.50 -24.04
N SER A 259 -5.61 2.63 -22.82
CA SER A 259 -6.71 3.50 -22.44
C SER A 259 -6.31 4.24 -21.16
N TYR A 260 -6.94 5.38 -20.85
CA TYR A 260 -6.50 6.26 -19.77
C TYR A 260 -7.65 7.05 -19.14
N GLN A 261 -7.46 7.48 -17.90
CA GLN A 261 -8.34 8.41 -17.20
C GLN A 261 -7.49 9.51 -16.57
N ILE A 262 -7.74 10.77 -16.94
CA ILE A 262 -7.13 11.91 -16.26
C ILE A 262 -7.96 12.29 -15.04
N THR A 263 -7.31 12.35 -13.88
CA THR A 263 -7.97 12.65 -12.59
C THR A 263 -7.79 14.10 -12.17
N GLY A 264 -6.85 14.83 -12.79
CA GLY A 264 -6.65 16.26 -12.54
C GLY A 264 -5.25 16.77 -12.88
N PRO A 265 -4.99 18.08 -12.74
CA PRO A 265 -3.71 18.69 -13.10
C PRO A 265 -2.58 18.40 -12.10
N VAL A 266 -2.93 18.18 -10.83
CA VAL A 266 -1.99 17.84 -9.74
C VAL A 266 -2.65 16.79 -8.87
N ALA A 267 -1.91 15.73 -8.52
CA ALA A 267 -2.39 14.70 -7.61
C ALA A 267 -1.43 14.55 -6.43
N ILE A 268 -2.00 14.30 -5.25
CA ILE A 268 -1.22 13.91 -4.08
C ILE A 268 -0.73 12.47 -4.33
N PRO A 269 0.57 12.17 -4.17
CA PRO A 269 1.11 10.88 -4.63
C PRO A 269 0.41 9.63 -4.08
N HIS A 270 -0.09 9.66 -2.83
CA HIS A 270 -0.80 8.51 -2.27
C HIS A 270 -2.17 8.28 -2.92
N THR A 271 -2.86 9.31 -3.39
CA THR A 271 -4.20 9.15 -3.95
C THR A 271 -4.17 8.41 -5.30
N LEU A 272 -3.15 8.66 -6.12
CA LEU A 272 -2.98 7.88 -7.37
C LEU A 272 -2.65 6.41 -7.11
N ARG A 273 -1.85 6.14 -6.06
CA ARG A 273 -1.50 4.77 -5.67
C ARG A 273 -2.69 4.01 -5.08
N GLU A 274 -3.57 4.72 -4.37
CA GLU A 274 -4.84 4.20 -3.90
C GLU A 274 -5.70 3.73 -5.08
N LEU A 275 -5.93 4.59 -6.09
CA LEU A 275 -6.69 4.23 -7.30
C LEU A 275 -6.06 3.09 -8.09
N GLU A 276 -4.75 3.14 -8.33
CA GLU A 276 -4.02 2.08 -9.04
C GLU A 276 -4.17 0.74 -8.31
N THR A 277 -4.08 0.75 -6.99
CA THR A 277 -4.23 -0.47 -6.18
C THR A 277 -5.65 -1.02 -6.26
N ASP A 278 -6.67 -0.15 -6.26
CA ASP A 278 -8.06 -0.57 -6.44
C ASP A 278 -8.26 -1.28 -7.80
N LEU A 279 -7.69 -0.72 -8.89
CA LEU A 279 -7.75 -1.35 -10.21
C LEU A 279 -7.01 -2.69 -10.26
N ILE A 280 -5.80 -2.78 -9.70
CA ILE A 280 -5.03 -4.03 -9.65
C ILE A 280 -5.75 -5.07 -8.79
N GLY A 281 -6.31 -4.66 -7.65
CA GLY A 281 -7.06 -5.52 -6.75
C GLY A 281 -8.32 -6.07 -7.40
N SER A 282 -9.10 -5.23 -8.06
CA SER A 282 -10.27 -5.64 -8.86
C SER A 282 -9.88 -6.58 -10.01
N PHE A 283 -8.79 -6.30 -10.72
CA PHE A 283 -8.28 -7.20 -11.75
C PHE A 283 -7.90 -8.57 -11.18
N TYR A 284 -7.18 -8.58 -10.04
CA TYR A 284 -6.77 -9.79 -9.36
C TYR A 284 -7.96 -10.58 -8.84
N GLU A 285 -9.01 -9.91 -8.37
CA GLU A 285 -10.24 -10.56 -7.95
C GLU A 285 -10.84 -11.41 -9.06
N GLN A 286 -10.88 -10.90 -10.29
CA GLN A 286 -11.51 -11.58 -11.42
C GLN A 286 -10.59 -12.62 -12.05
N ASN A 287 -9.28 -12.35 -12.10
CA ASN A 287 -8.32 -13.18 -12.84
C ASN A 287 -7.47 -14.11 -11.96
N LYS A 288 -7.48 -13.90 -10.63
CA LYS A 288 -6.64 -14.59 -9.64
C LYS A 288 -5.13 -14.51 -9.92
N LYS A 289 -4.72 -13.50 -10.69
CA LYS A 289 -3.33 -13.15 -11.01
C LYS A 289 -3.23 -11.63 -11.21
N ALA A 290 -2.05 -11.06 -10.98
CA ALA A 290 -1.76 -9.69 -11.38
C ALA A 290 -1.58 -9.63 -12.92
N PRO A 291 -1.72 -8.45 -13.55
CA PRO A 291 -1.34 -8.27 -14.94
C PRO A 291 0.10 -8.71 -15.19
N GLU A 292 0.36 -9.31 -16.35
CA GLU A 292 1.59 -10.06 -16.63
C GLU A 292 2.90 -9.29 -16.34
N TYR A 293 2.91 -7.99 -16.65
CA TYR A 293 4.08 -7.13 -16.46
C TYR A 293 4.01 -6.23 -15.23
N GLN A 294 2.94 -6.28 -14.42
CA GLN A 294 2.68 -5.35 -13.32
C GLN A 294 3.84 -5.23 -12.32
N TYR A 295 4.48 -6.36 -12.02
CA TYR A 295 5.53 -6.48 -11.00
C TYR A 295 6.83 -7.07 -11.55
N ARG A 296 6.99 -7.13 -12.88
CA ARG A 296 8.27 -7.50 -13.47
C ARG A 296 9.24 -6.35 -13.26
N SER A 297 10.41 -6.63 -12.67
CA SER A 297 11.52 -5.67 -12.71
C SER A 297 11.87 -5.41 -14.17
N SER A 298 11.88 -4.16 -14.60
CA SER A 298 12.52 -3.78 -15.87
C SER A 298 13.96 -4.28 -15.80
N ARG A 299 14.28 -5.28 -16.63
CA ARG A 299 15.68 -5.67 -16.89
C ARG A 299 16.37 -4.55 -17.66
#